data_AF-A0A7V5KUZ8-F1
#
_entry.id   AF-A0A7V5KUZ8-F1
#
_cell.length_a   1.000
_cell.length_b   1.000
_cell.length_c   1.000
_cell.angle_alpha   90.00
_cell.angle_beta   90.00
_cell.angle_gamma   90.00
#
_symmetry.space_group_name_H-M   'P 1'
#
loop_
_entity.id
_entity.type
_entity.pdbx_description
1 polymer ?
#
loop_
_entity_poly.entity_id
_entity_poly.type
_entity_poly.pdbx_seq_one_letter_code
_entity_poly.pdbx_strand_id
1 'polypeptide(L)'
;MVGSSRAGFTLLEVMVSVAIIGIALVTLIGSQSQSISIATISRFETTASFLARWKLTELALAGFDDLHSTEGDFDEVFAQFHWKVEVRDLGEEATGITGVDELLKVVDLIIFSDFENEESFAVREIIMAPVKPVPGT
;
A
#
# COMPACT_ATOMS: atom_id res chain seq x y z
N MET A 1 -45.83 -10.17 59.01
CA MET A 1 -46.45 -10.05 57.67
C MET A 1 -45.57 -9.11 56.87
N VAL A 2 -44.71 -9.61 55.98
CA VAL A 2 -43.83 -8.77 55.15
C VAL A 2 -44.44 -8.72 53.75
N GLY A 3 -44.98 -7.56 53.39
CA GLY A 3 -45.46 -7.30 52.03
C GLY A 3 -44.27 -7.07 51.12
N SER A 4 -43.99 -8.02 50.22
CA SER A 4 -43.05 -7.81 49.12
C SER A 4 -43.66 -6.84 48.11
N SER A 5 -43.20 -5.59 48.10
CA SER A 5 -43.46 -4.67 46.98
C SER A 5 -42.67 -5.16 45.76
N ARG A 6 -43.35 -5.80 44.81
CA ARG A 6 -42.81 -6.01 43.47
C ARG A 6 -42.83 -4.68 42.74
N ALA A 7 -41.70 -3.96 42.77
CA ALA A 7 -41.49 -2.80 41.92
C ALA A 7 -41.41 -3.26 40.46
N GLY A 8 -42.40 -2.93 39.66
CA GLY A 8 -42.35 -3.10 38.20
C GLY A 8 -41.58 -1.95 37.55
N PHE A 9 -40.90 -2.24 36.44
CA PHE A 9 -40.22 -1.23 35.62
C PHE A 9 -41.22 -0.21 35.08
N THR A 10 -40.85 1.08 35.10
CA THR A 10 -41.67 2.12 34.48
C THR A 10 -41.50 2.10 32.96
N LEU A 11 -42.53 2.54 32.21
CA LEU A 11 -42.42 2.68 30.75
C LEU A 11 -41.26 3.61 30.35
N LEU A 12 -41.03 4.68 31.12
CA LEU A 12 -39.92 5.61 30.93
C LEU A 12 -38.57 4.91 30.99
N GLU A 13 -38.39 3.98 31.93
CA GLU A 13 -37.14 3.26 32.14
C GLU A 13 -36.82 2.31 30.98
N VAL A 14 -37.84 1.64 30.43
CA VAL A 14 -37.68 0.80 29.23
C VAL A 14 -37.32 1.66 28.03
N MET A 15 -37.97 2.81 27.84
CA MET A 15 -37.66 3.73 26.74
C MET A 15 -36.24 4.28 26.82
N VAL A 16 -35.80 4.70 28.02
CA VAL A 16 -34.42 5.17 28.24
C VAL A 16 -33.42 4.04 27.98
N SER A 17 -33.72 2.82 28.44
CA SER A 17 -32.87 1.64 28.22
C SER A 17 -32.72 1.33 26.72
N VAL A 18 -33.80 1.34 25.95
CA VAL A 18 -33.77 1.14 24.49
C VAL A 18 -32.99 2.26 23.79
N ALA A 19 -33.13 3.51 24.23
CA ALA A 19 -32.36 4.64 23.69
C ALA A 19 -30.84 4.46 23.92
N ILE A 20 -30.43 4.04 25.11
CA ILE A 20 -29.02 3.78 25.43
C ILE A 20 -28.48 2.61 24.59
N ILE A 21 -29.24 1.52 24.47
CA ILE A 21 -28.85 0.36 23.64
C ILE A 21 -28.70 0.78 22.18
N GLY A 22 -29.61 1.59 21.65
CA GLY A 22 -29.54 2.11 20.29
C GLY A 22 -28.23 2.87 20.02
N ILE A 23 -27.86 3.80 20.91
CA ILE A 23 -26.61 4.56 20.82
C ILE A 23 -25.38 3.64 20.89
N ALA A 24 -25.39 2.66 21.81
CA ALA A 24 -24.30 1.71 21.96
C ALA A 24 -24.10 0.85 20.70
N LEU A 25 -25.20 0.39 20.08
CA LEU A 25 -25.15 -0.42 18.86
C LEU A 25 -24.62 0.35 17.65
N VAL A 26 -25.03 1.62 17.47
CA VAL A 26 -24.51 2.46 16.38
C VAL A 26 -22.99 2.66 16.53
N THR A 27 -22.53 2.95 17.75
CA THR A 27 -21.10 3.09 18.05
C THR A 27 -20.34 1.79 17.77
N LEU A 28 -20.90 0.64 18.16
CA LEU A 28 -20.30 -0.68 17.94
C LEU A 28 -20.18 -1.03 16.45
N ILE A 29 -21.23 -0.75 15.65
CA ILE A 29 -21.20 -0.98 14.20
C ILE A 29 -20.15 -0.08 13.54
N GLY A 30 -20.09 1.20 13.93
CA GLY A 30 -19.08 2.13 13.43
C GLY A 30 -17.64 1.66 13.73
N SER A 31 -17.39 1.18 14.95
CA SER A 31 -16.09 0.64 15.35
C SER A 31 -15.70 -0.60 14.53
N GLN A 32 -16.63 -1.52 14.26
CA GLN A 32 -16.36 -2.69 13.42
C GLN A 32 -16.09 -2.32 11.96
N SER A 33 -16.85 -1.36 11.41
CA SER A 33 -16.65 -0.85 10.05
C SER A 33 -15.25 -0.26 9.87
N GLN A 34 -14.75 0.44 10.89
CA GLN A 34 -13.41 1.01 10.87
C GLN A 34 -12.32 -0.07 10.91
N SER A 35 -12.48 -1.12 11.71
CA SER A 35 -11.55 -2.25 11.75
C SER A 35 -11.46 -2.99 10.42
N ILE A 36 -12.59 -3.20 9.73
CA ILE A 36 -12.63 -3.84 8.42
C ILE A 36 -11.90 -3.00 7.37
N SER A 37 -12.13 -1.69 7.36
CA SER A 37 -11.44 -0.77 6.44
C SER A 37 -9.93 -0.80 6.63
N ILE A 38 -9.46 -0.72 7.89
CA ILE A 38 -8.02 -0.78 8.21
C ILE A 38 -7.42 -2.12 7.75
N ALA A 39 -8.10 -3.24 8.00
CA ALA A 39 -7.63 -4.56 7.59
C ALA A 39 -7.47 -4.68 6.06
N THR A 40 -8.38 -4.10 5.28
CA THR A 40 -8.31 -4.08 3.82
C THR A 40 -7.10 -3.30 3.32
N ILE A 41 -6.88 -2.10 3.87
CA ILE A 41 -5.72 -1.25 3.51
C ILE A 41 -4.41 -1.96 3.87
N SER A 42 -4.30 -2.50 5.09
CA SER A 42 -3.10 -3.24 5.51
C SER A 42 -2.82 -4.45 4.62
N ARG A 43 -3.85 -5.15 4.15
CA ARG A 43 -3.70 -6.26 3.20
C ARG A 43 -3.23 -5.76 1.83
N PHE A 44 -3.74 -4.65 1.34
CA PHE A 44 -3.29 -4.02 0.09
C PHE A 44 -1.81 -3.65 0.20
N GLU A 45 -1.41 -2.86 1.20
CA GLU A 45 -0.03 -2.41 1.39
C GLU A 45 0.96 -3.57 1.47
N THR A 46 0.61 -4.60 2.23
CA THR A 46 1.46 -5.80 2.38
C THR A 46 1.64 -6.50 1.03
N THR A 47 0.54 -6.69 0.28
CA THR A 47 0.58 -7.38 -1.01
C THR A 47 1.33 -6.56 -2.05
N ALA A 48 1.03 -5.25 -2.15
CA ALA A 48 1.69 -4.32 -3.05
C ALA A 48 3.19 -4.23 -2.76
N SER A 49 3.60 -4.25 -1.49
CA SER A 49 5.02 -4.28 -1.11
C SER A 49 5.74 -5.55 -1.59
N PHE A 50 5.09 -6.72 -1.47
CA PHE A 50 5.66 -7.96 -1.99
C PHE A 50 5.77 -7.94 -3.52
N LEU A 51 4.73 -7.48 -4.22
CA LEU A 51 4.72 -7.35 -5.67
C LEU A 51 5.77 -6.35 -6.16
N ALA A 52 5.92 -5.21 -5.47
CA ALA A 52 6.93 -4.21 -5.76
C ALA A 52 8.33 -4.79 -5.63
N ARG A 53 8.63 -5.48 -4.53
CA ARG A 53 9.93 -6.16 -4.35
C ARG A 53 10.21 -7.21 -5.41
N TRP A 54 9.19 -7.98 -5.80
CA TRP A 54 9.33 -8.97 -6.87
C TRP A 54 9.68 -8.31 -8.20
N LYS A 55 8.96 -7.25 -8.60
CA LYS A 55 9.26 -6.51 -9.84
C LYS A 55 10.59 -5.78 -9.81
N LEU A 56 10.98 -5.18 -8.69
CA LEU A 56 12.32 -4.59 -8.54
C LEU A 56 13.42 -5.63 -8.71
N THR A 57 13.21 -6.86 -8.22
CA THR A 57 14.17 -7.95 -8.40
C THR A 57 14.28 -8.36 -9.87
N GLU A 58 13.16 -8.45 -10.58
CA GLU A 58 13.14 -8.73 -12.03
C GLU A 58 13.89 -7.64 -12.82
N LEU A 59 13.64 -6.37 -12.53
CA LEU A 59 14.33 -5.23 -13.15
C LEU A 59 15.84 -5.24 -12.84
N ALA A 60 16.22 -5.58 -11.61
CA ALA A 60 17.63 -5.70 -11.24
C ALA A 60 18.36 -6.83 -12.01
N LEU A 61 17.64 -7.86 -12.44
CA LEU A 61 18.19 -8.96 -13.23
C LEU A 61 18.28 -8.65 -14.73
N ALA A 62 17.45 -7.75 -15.26
CA ALA A 62 17.50 -7.33 -16.67
C ALA A 62 18.80 -6.59 -17.01
N GLY A 63 19.43 -5.94 -16.02
CA GLY A 63 20.69 -5.20 -16.20
C GLY A 63 20.47 -3.72 -16.53
N PHE A 64 21.49 -2.90 -16.29
CA PHE A 64 21.36 -1.43 -16.31
C PHE A 64 20.92 -0.86 -17.67
N ASP A 65 21.37 -1.46 -18.77
CA ASP A 65 21.08 -0.96 -20.12
C ASP A 65 19.63 -1.27 -20.55
N ASP A 66 19.06 -2.36 -20.05
CA ASP A 66 17.70 -2.83 -20.37
C ASP A 66 16.61 -2.22 -19.44
N LEU A 67 17.00 -1.29 -18.56
CA LEU A 67 16.06 -0.53 -17.74
C LEU A 67 15.36 0.53 -18.56
N HIS A 68 14.06 0.36 -18.75
CA HIS A 68 13.19 1.28 -19.49
C HIS A 68 11.86 1.48 -18.77
N SER A 69 11.19 2.60 -19.04
CA SER A 69 9.83 2.83 -18.56
C SER A 69 8.87 1.84 -19.24
N THR A 70 8.07 1.14 -18.44
CA THR A 70 7.13 0.12 -18.92
C THR A 70 5.96 -0.03 -17.95
N GLU A 71 4.85 -0.58 -18.41
CA GLU A 71 3.65 -0.83 -17.61
C GLU A 71 3.03 -2.17 -17.98
N GLY A 72 2.24 -2.74 -17.08
CA GLY A 72 1.51 -3.96 -17.34
C GLY A 72 0.80 -4.52 -16.12
N ASP A 73 0.33 -5.74 -16.29
CA ASP A 73 -0.50 -6.45 -15.32
C ASP A 73 0.31 -7.55 -14.63
N PHE A 74 -0.18 -8.00 -13.48
CA PHE A 74 0.31 -9.23 -12.86
C PHE A 74 -0.46 -10.45 -13.38
N ASP A 75 0.03 -11.65 -13.02
CA ASP A 75 -0.61 -12.93 -13.36
C ASP A 75 -2.01 -13.08 -12.74
N GLU A 76 -2.77 -14.10 -13.14
CA GLU A 76 -4.18 -14.32 -12.75
C GLU A 76 -4.42 -14.23 -11.23
N VAL A 77 -3.46 -14.67 -10.42
CA VAL A 77 -3.51 -14.60 -8.95
C VAL A 77 -3.58 -13.17 -8.42
N PHE A 78 -3.04 -12.21 -9.17
CA PHE A 78 -2.97 -10.79 -8.83
C PHE A 78 -3.55 -9.90 -9.94
N ALA A 79 -4.51 -10.40 -10.73
CA ALA A 79 -5.10 -9.68 -11.87
C ALA A 79 -5.71 -8.31 -11.52
N GLN A 80 -6.02 -8.09 -10.24
CA GLN A 80 -6.52 -6.83 -9.68
C GLN A 80 -5.43 -5.78 -9.41
N PHE A 81 -4.16 -6.14 -9.59
CA PHE A 81 -3.01 -5.28 -9.41
C PHE A 81 -2.36 -5.02 -10.76
N HIS A 82 -1.85 -3.82 -10.88
CA HIS A 82 -1.14 -3.33 -12.06
C HIS A 82 0.13 -2.63 -11.62
N TRP A 83 1.09 -2.56 -12.52
CA TRP A 83 2.37 -1.95 -12.24
C TRP A 83 2.78 -1.00 -13.35
N LYS A 84 3.46 0.06 -12.94
CA LYS A 84 4.08 1.03 -13.83
C LYS A 84 5.49 1.35 -13.33
N VAL A 85 6.45 1.28 -14.24
CA VAL A 85 7.85 1.59 -14.03
C VAL A 85 8.19 2.84 -14.83
N GLU A 86 8.77 3.83 -14.18
CA GLU A 86 9.32 5.02 -14.82
C GLU A 86 10.82 5.09 -14.54
N VAL A 87 11.62 5.05 -15.60
CA VAL A 87 13.08 5.13 -15.51
C VAL A 87 13.55 6.50 -15.95
N ARG A 88 14.44 7.11 -15.16
CA ARG A 88 15.02 8.43 -15.44
C ARG A 88 16.52 8.40 -15.23
N ASP A 89 17.28 8.90 -16.19
CA ASP A 89 18.73 9.06 -16.04
C ASP A 89 19.05 10.20 -15.05
N LEU A 90 20.01 9.95 -14.17
CA LEU A 90 20.57 10.95 -13.26
C LEU A 90 21.93 11.40 -13.77
N GLY A 91 21.95 12.59 -14.36
CA GLY A 91 23.18 13.24 -14.82
C GLY A 91 23.87 14.09 -13.76
N GLU A 92 24.97 14.72 -14.16
CA GLU A 92 25.74 15.65 -13.32
C GLU A 92 24.90 16.82 -12.80
N GLU A 93 23.95 17.31 -13.60
CA GLU A 93 23.06 18.42 -13.22
C GLU A 93 22.18 18.10 -12.01
N ALA A 94 21.75 16.84 -11.88
CA ALA A 94 20.86 16.39 -10.82
C ALA A 94 21.61 15.96 -9.55
N THR A 95 22.86 15.52 -9.70
CA THR A 95 23.64 14.90 -8.61
C THR A 95 24.77 15.80 -8.10
N GLY A 96 25.26 16.73 -8.91
CA GLY A 96 26.45 17.53 -8.64
C GLY A 96 27.76 16.74 -8.64
N ILE A 97 27.74 15.48 -9.07
CA ILE A 97 28.92 14.60 -9.11
C ILE A 97 29.42 14.55 -10.55
N THR A 98 30.66 14.96 -10.79
CA THR A 98 31.27 14.91 -12.13
C THR A 98 31.58 13.47 -12.55
N GLY A 99 31.27 13.12 -13.79
CA GLY A 99 31.53 11.82 -14.41
C GLY A 99 30.48 10.76 -14.14
N VAL A 100 29.28 11.12 -13.65
CA VAL A 100 28.18 10.17 -13.40
C VAL A 100 27.08 10.17 -14.46
N ASP A 101 27.23 10.98 -15.52
CA ASP A 101 26.35 10.91 -16.69
C ASP A 101 26.29 9.47 -17.20
N GLU A 102 25.06 8.98 -17.40
CA GLU A 102 24.76 7.61 -17.83
C GLU A 102 25.20 6.49 -16.84
N LEU A 103 25.70 6.82 -15.65
CA LEU A 103 26.07 5.82 -14.62
C LEU A 103 24.96 5.57 -13.61
N LEU A 104 23.96 6.44 -13.53
CA LEU A 104 22.90 6.39 -12.53
C LEU A 104 21.53 6.48 -13.20
N LYS A 105 20.65 5.55 -12.86
CA LYS A 105 19.23 5.55 -13.25
C LYS A 105 18.38 5.50 -12.00
N VAL A 106 17.34 6.31 -11.96
CA VAL A 106 16.26 6.22 -10.96
C VAL A 106 15.14 5.40 -11.56
N VAL A 107 14.66 4.44 -10.79
CA VAL A 107 13.50 3.62 -11.11
C VAL A 107 12.39 3.95 -10.11
N ASP A 108 11.34 4.60 -10.60
CA ASP A 108 10.10 4.80 -9.87
C ASP A 108 9.14 3.66 -10.24
N LEU A 109 8.84 2.77 -9.29
CA LEU A 109 7.88 1.69 -9.44
C LEU A 109 6.60 2.01 -8.68
N ILE A 110 5.47 1.98 -9.38
CA ILE A 110 4.14 2.25 -8.84
C ILE A 110 3.28 1.00 -9.03
N ILE A 111 2.71 0.51 -7.93
CA ILE A 111 1.71 -0.54 -7.92
C ILE A 111 0.35 0.09 -7.63
N PHE A 112 -0.64 -0.17 -8.48
CA PHE A 112 -2.01 0.31 -8.30
C PHE A 112 -2.98 -0.86 -8.39
N SER A 113 -4.18 -0.66 -7.86
CA SER A 113 -5.23 -1.68 -7.88
C SER A 113 -6.57 -1.10 -8.31
N ASP A 114 -7.41 -1.95 -8.90
CA ASP A 114 -8.73 -1.59 -9.42
C ASP A 114 -9.80 -1.33 -8.34
N PHE A 115 -9.40 -1.23 -7.06
CA PHE A 115 -10.35 -0.93 -5.98
C PHE A 115 -10.86 0.51 -6.06
N GLU A 116 -12.09 0.74 -5.58
CA GLU A 116 -12.81 2.04 -5.65
C GLU A 116 -12.03 3.25 -5.13
N ASN A 117 -11.00 3.04 -4.31
CA ASN A 117 -10.19 4.09 -3.70
C ASN A 117 -8.85 4.36 -4.42
N GLU A 118 -8.60 3.73 -5.58
CA GLU A 118 -7.41 3.92 -6.41
C GLU A 118 -6.12 3.98 -5.57
N GLU A 119 -6.00 3.06 -4.61
CA GLU A 119 -4.84 3.02 -3.72
C GLU A 119 -3.61 2.64 -4.53
N SER A 120 -2.55 3.43 -4.37
CA SER A 120 -1.27 3.21 -5.02
C SER A 120 -0.15 3.09 -3.99
N PHE A 121 0.80 2.22 -4.30
CA PHE A 121 2.01 2.00 -3.53
C PHE A 121 3.21 2.27 -4.42
N ALA A 122 4.05 3.23 -4.03
CA ALA A 122 5.20 3.65 -4.83
C ALA A 122 6.52 3.34 -4.11
N VAL A 123 7.50 2.85 -4.87
CA VAL A 123 8.88 2.62 -4.43
C VAL A 123 9.82 3.28 -5.42
N ARG A 124 10.84 3.97 -4.90
CA ARG A 124 11.91 4.56 -5.71
C ARG A 124 13.22 3.86 -5.37
N GLU A 125 13.92 3.40 -6.40
CA GLU A 125 15.26 2.83 -6.29
C GLU A 125 16.24 3.56 -7.21
N ILE A 126 17.52 3.59 -6.81
CA ILE A 126 18.62 4.12 -7.63
C ILE A 126 19.50 2.95 -8.03
N ILE A 127 19.63 2.73 -9.35
CA ILE A 127 20.44 1.67 -9.91
C ILE A 127 21.69 2.30 -10.54
N MET A 128 22.84 1.72 -10.23
CA MET A 128 24.14 2.13 -10.78
C MET A 128 24.56 1.20 -11.91
N ALA A 129 25.19 1.76 -12.93
CA ALA A 129 25.81 0.97 -14.00
C ALA A 129 26.91 0.06 -13.42
N PRO A 130 27.09 -1.15 -13.98
CA PRO A 130 28.18 -2.02 -13.55
C PRO A 130 29.53 -1.34 -13.80
N VAL A 131 30.41 -1.39 -12.80
CA VAL A 131 31.78 -0.87 -12.91
C VAL A 131 32.50 -1.65 -14.01
N LYS A 132 32.83 -1.00 -15.14
CA LYS A 132 33.68 -1.60 -16.16
C LYS A 132 35.04 -1.96 -15.51
N PRO A 133 35.49 -3.22 -15.59
CA PRO A 133 36.80 -3.58 -15.06
C PRO A 133 37.88 -2.81 -15.81
N VAL A 134 38.80 -2.19 -15.07
CA VAL A 134 39.98 -1.53 -15.66
C VAL A 134 40.82 -2.63 -16.31
N PRO A 135 41.08 -2.60 -17.64
CA PRO A 135 41.91 -3.61 -18.27
C PRO A 135 43.36 -3.45 -17.79
N GLY A 136 43.86 -4.43 -17.02
CA GLY A 136 45.29 -4.62 -16.76
C GLY A 136 45.79 -4.48 -15.32
N THR A 137 45.27 -5.28 -14.38
CA THR A 137 46.03 -5.69 -13.18
C THR A 137 46.43 -7.16 -13.29
#